data_AF-A0A194Q959-F1
#
_entry.id   AF-A0A194Q959-F1
#
_cell.length_a   1.000
_cell.length_b   1.000
_cell.length_c   1.000
_cell.angle_alpha   90.00
_cell.angle_beta   90.00
_cell.angle_gamma   90.00
#
_symmetry.space_group_name_H-M   'P 1'
#
loop_
_entity.id
_entity.type
_entity.pdbx_description
1 polymer ?
#
loop_
_entity_poly.entity_id
_entity_poly.type
_entity_poly.pdbx_seq_one_letter_code
_entity_poly.pdbx_strand_id
1 'polypeptide(L)'
;MSPRLKISKYVIERLSQIDTEESTGCLYGLMYDGILLVVGLSLELFEKEKNTYNQLLLNLPAEIELCGVIKFSDCLTIENKTKEILQDVDITDNPLVIIISQEKDIKAHFLVHDKFEETSYEVMEKDELWKQFLHVRLNTILPLTCEATIAGVKNILQNKRKKIASGQVSFHIDGTAVYLFGIASDVGVTGTSTEANIGELIDSMSAEQPSKKKKVNIHSLDIVPVNLVMKTTKDILSDKLVKTAVKMMTTQRKPAFCISMPLKVDTLAMIHRNTKLSELYTVLVEAACRSLRLLESVLLEQLGQEGIGDGAGLRLPETFHYLPEQLGHFLTRVVPKAIPDESMERERIQLHEQLALPTDKPMFRRGNAYTTYGGRLVNPHEALPLPSSGPNVTVALVRGRYTYHHYMQDNFNDDGWGCAYRSMQTIFSWFRYQGYNTTNIPTHREIQECLVNIGDKPTTFIGSRQWIGSTEVMFCLETLLGVQSRIIFANTGAELQSYTPELIHHFQKHGSPIMIGGGVLAHTIIGVEYNSEKNETRYLILDPHYTGADDITTVVGKGWCGWKTSDFWNKTAHYNLCLPQTRPCI
;
A
#
# COMPACT_ATOMS: atom_id res chain seq x y z
N MET A 1 22.45 28.82 2.23
CA MET A 1 21.48 28.97 3.35
C MET A 1 20.89 27.61 3.59
N SER A 2 20.83 27.17 4.84
CA SER A 2 20.21 25.89 5.20
C SER A 2 18.72 25.92 4.85
N PRO A 3 18.15 24.80 4.37
CA PRO A 3 16.73 24.76 4.01
C PRO A 3 15.86 24.90 5.26
N ARG A 4 14.61 25.32 5.08
CA ARG A 4 13.61 25.22 6.15
C ARG A 4 13.28 23.76 6.39
N LEU A 5 13.05 23.36 7.63
CA LEU A 5 12.79 21.95 7.98
C LEU A 5 11.30 21.73 8.30
N LYS A 6 10.70 20.77 7.61
CA LYS A 6 9.41 20.18 7.99
C LYS A 6 9.56 18.69 8.26
N ILE A 7 8.85 18.17 9.26
CA ILE A 7 8.80 16.75 9.56
C ILE A 7 7.34 16.30 9.49
N SER A 8 7.06 15.24 8.75
CA SER A 8 5.70 14.70 8.66
C SER A 8 5.23 14.18 10.02
N LYS A 9 3.93 14.33 10.29
CA LYS A 9 3.29 13.79 11.49
C LYS A 9 3.50 12.28 11.63
N TYR A 10 3.55 11.55 10.51
CA TYR A 10 3.84 10.11 10.47
C TYR A 10 5.21 9.76 11.07
N VAL A 11 6.24 10.53 10.72
CA VAL A 11 7.58 10.36 11.29
C VAL A 11 7.57 10.67 12.78
N ILE A 12 6.98 11.79 13.22
CA ILE A 12 6.89 12.15 14.65
C ILE A 12 6.18 11.07 15.47
N GLU A 13 5.03 10.58 15.00
CA GLU A 13 4.27 9.52 15.68
C GLU A 13 5.08 8.22 15.76
N ARG A 14 5.75 7.81 14.67
CA ARG A 14 6.63 6.64 14.68
C ARG A 14 7.78 6.80 15.66
N LEU A 15 8.46 7.95 15.66
CA LEU A 15 9.55 8.23 16.60
C LEU A 15 9.11 8.13 18.06
N SER A 16 7.89 8.59 18.38
CA SER A 16 7.38 8.50 19.75
C SER A 16 7.13 7.07 20.23
N GLN A 17 6.94 6.13 19.31
CA GLN A 17 6.65 4.71 19.58
C GLN A 17 7.90 3.81 19.54
N ILE A 18 9.04 4.33 19.10
CA ILE A 18 10.28 3.58 19.08
C ILE A 18 10.82 3.47 20.51
N ASP A 19 10.88 2.26 21.01
CA ASP A 19 11.67 1.88 22.18
C ASP A 19 12.76 0.93 21.66
N THR A 20 13.97 1.44 21.45
CA THR A 20 15.07 0.69 20.83
C THR A 20 16.38 0.85 21.60
N GLU A 21 17.19 -0.21 21.57
CA GLU A 21 18.60 -0.18 22.00
C GLU A 21 19.53 0.26 20.85
N GLU A 22 19.00 0.40 19.62
CA GLU A 22 19.76 0.82 18.44
C GLU A 22 20.22 2.28 18.55
N SER A 23 21.49 2.53 18.19
CA SER A 23 22.08 3.86 18.37
C SER A 23 21.77 4.83 17.22
N THR A 24 21.52 4.32 16.00
CA THR A 24 21.47 5.14 14.77
C THR A 24 20.45 4.63 13.76
N GLY A 25 19.80 5.55 13.04
CA GLY A 25 18.95 5.28 11.89
C GLY A 25 19.15 6.29 10.75
N CYS A 26 18.42 6.11 9.67
CA CYS A 26 18.43 6.98 8.48
C CYS A 26 17.12 7.76 8.37
N LEU A 27 17.20 8.97 7.81
CA LEU A 27 16.07 9.84 7.52
C LEU A 27 15.88 9.96 6.01
N TYR A 28 14.63 9.88 5.57
CA TYR A 28 14.27 10.00 4.16
C TYR A 28 13.30 11.15 3.95
N GLY A 29 13.55 11.93 2.91
CA GLY A 29 12.82 13.16 2.64
C GLY A 29 12.94 13.62 1.20
N LEU A 30 12.29 14.73 0.91
CA LEU A 30 12.32 15.38 -0.40
C LEU A 30 12.47 16.89 -0.23
N MET A 31 12.88 17.57 -1.29
CA MET A 31 13.04 19.03 -1.34
C MET A 31 11.93 19.65 -2.17
N TYR A 32 11.30 20.72 -1.67
CA TYR A 32 10.35 21.55 -2.44
C TYR A 32 10.35 22.98 -1.89
N ASP A 33 10.28 24.00 -2.75
CA ASP A 33 10.16 25.42 -2.34
C ASP A 33 11.17 25.87 -1.23
N GLY A 34 12.40 25.34 -1.28
CA GLY A 34 13.46 25.59 -0.30
C GLY A 34 13.23 24.97 1.09
N ILE A 35 12.32 24.00 1.18
CA ILE A 35 11.98 23.22 2.38
C ILE A 35 12.49 21.79 2.19
N LEU A 36 13.19 21.27 3.20
CA LEU A 36 13.44 19.86 3.36
C LEU A 36 12.29 19.24 4.16
N LEU A 37 11.54 18.31 3.57
CA LEU A 37 10.48 17.58 4.24
C LEU A 37 10.91 16.14 4.51
N VAL A 38 10.96 15.78 5.79
CA VAL A 38 11.22 14.40 6.23
C VAL A 38 9.90 13.63 6.25
N VAL A 39 9.80 12.61 5.40
CA VAL A 39 8.60 11.77 5.24
C VAL A 39 8.78 10.35 5.75
N GLY A 40 10.03 9.89 5.91
CA GLY A 40 10.33 8.52 6.31
C GLY A 40 11.55 8.43 7.20
N LEU A 41 11.68 7.28 7.86
CA LEU A 41 12.84 6.90 8.65
C LEU A 41 13.01 5.38 8.62
N SER A 42 14.24 4.92 8.85
CA SER A 42 14.56 3.52 9.13
C SER A 42 15.59 3.38 10.25
N LEU A 43 15.55 2.26 10.97
CA LEU A 43 16.61 1.83 11.88
C LEU A 43 17.68 1.09 11.08
N GLU A 44 18.95 1.31 11.40
CA GLU A 44 20.06 0.63 10.72
C GLU A 44 20.61 -0.48 11.62
N LEU A 45 20.28 -1.74 11.30
CA LEU A 45 20.75 -2.91 12.04
C LEU A 45 22.14 -3.30 11.54
N PHE A 46 23.19 -2.80 12.20
CA PHE A 46 24.60 -2.96 11.75
C PHE A 46 25.16 -4.40 11.85
N GLU A 47 24.33 -5.40 12.09
CA GLU A 47 24.84 -6.71 12.51
C GLU A 47 25.45 -7.55 11.37
N LYS A 48 25.10 -7.37 10.07
CA LYS A 48 25.59 -8.30 9.02
C LYS A 48 25.85 -7.74 7.62
N GLU A 49 25.26 -6.61 7.21
CA GLU A 49 25.41 -6.08 5.84
C GLU A 49 25.85 -4.61 5.83
N LYS A 50 26.66 -4.23 4.83
CA LYS A 50 26.99 -2.82 4.58
C LYS A 50 25.82 -2.16 3.83
N ASN A 51 25.34 -1.03 4.34
CA ASN A 51 24.43 -0.09 3.67
C ASN A 51 23.01 -0.62 3.39
N THR A 52 22.27 -1.08 4.41
CA THR A 52 20.89 -1.57 4.21
C THR A 52 19.93 -0.44 3.80
N TYR A 53 20.20 0.80 4.23
CA TYR A 53 19.49 2.00 3.78
C TYR A 53 19.52 2.21 2.26
N ASN A 54 20.64 1.88 1.59
CA ASN A 54 20.75 2.03 0.14
C ASN A 54 19.84 1.04 -0.62
N GLN A 55 19.62 -0.14 -0.05
CA GLN A 55 18.64 -1.09 -0.59
C GLN A 55 17.22 -0.56 -0.35
N LEU A 56 16.91 -0.13 0.88
CA LEU A 56 15.60 0.41 1.24
C LEU A 56 15.23 1.64 0.40
N LEU A 57 16.19 2.51 0.07
CA LEU A 57 15.97 3.69 -0.76
C LEU A 57 15.38 3.32 -2.14
N LEU A 58 15.78 2.19 -2.72
CA LEU A 58 15.22 1.71 -3.98
C LEU A 58 13.74 1.32 -3.85
N ASN A 59 13.31 0.91 -2.66
CA ASN A 59 11.93 0.53 -2.35
C ASN A 59 11.04 1.76 -2.08
N LEU A 60 11.62 2.92 -1.75
CA LEU A 60 10.87 4.16 -1.56
C LEU A 60 10.43 4.75 -2.91
N PRO A 61 9.31 5.50 -2.95
CA PRO A 61 8.93 6.30 -4.11
C PRO A 61 10.08 7.19 -4.57
N ALA A 62 10.23 7.37 -5.88
CA ALA A 62 11.17 8.36 -6.42
C ALA A 62 10.86 9.76 -5.87
N GLU A 63 11.88 10.64 -5.86
CA GLU A 63 12.00 11.90 -5.10
C GLU A 63 12.21 11.76 -3.59
N ILE A 64 11.84 10.64 -2.98
CA ILE A 64 12.22 10.38 -1.58
C ILE A 64 13.67 9.89 -1.57
N GLU A 65 14.53 10.71 -0.99
CA GLU A 65 15.97 10.53 -0.89
C GLU A 65 16.45 10.42 0.55
N LEU A 66 17.65 9.86 0.73
CA LEU A 66 18.38 9.95 1.99
C LEU A 66 18.70 11.43 2.26
N CYS A 67 18.18 11.97 3.36
CA CYS A 67 18.38 13.38 3.72
C CYS A 67 19.16 13.58 5.02
N GLY A 68 19.41 12.51 5.78
CA GLY A 68 20.06 12.62 7.06
C GLY A 68 20.07 11.34 7.88
N VAL A 69 20.43 11.52 9.15
CA VAL A 69 20.55 10.45 10.14
C VAL A 69 19.77 10.80 11.40
N ILE A 70 19.34 9.77 12.11
CA ILE A 70 18.76 9.89 13.45
C ILE A 70 19.62 9.19 14.48
N LYS A 71 19.72 9.77 15.67
CA LYS A 71 20.44 9.22 16.82
C LYS A 71 19.55 9.13 18.04
N PHE A 72 19.62 7.98 18.70
CA PHE A 72 18.95 7.72 19.97
C PHE A 72 19.97 7.81 21.10
N SER A 73 20.45 9.03 21.38
CA SER A 73 21.42 9.29 22.44
C SER A 73 21.40 10.75 22.87
N ASP A 74 21.93 11.06 24.06
CA ASP A 74 22.02 12.44 24.55
C ASP A 74 23.27 13.19 24.03
N CYS A 75 24.04 12.58 23.12
CA CYS A 75 25.35 13.10 22.68
C CYS A 75 25.41 13.41 21.18
N LEU A 76 25.97 14.57 20.84
CA LEU A 76 26.20 15.04 19.46
C LEU A 76 27.42 14.39 18.77
N THR A 77 28.10 13.43 19.39
CA THR A 77 29.32 12.83 18.81
C THR A 77 29.01 12.04 17.54
N ILE A 78 29.74 12.33 16.46
CA ILE A 78 29.63 11.59 15.19
C ILE A 78 30.48 10.31 15.28
N GLU A 79 29.82 9.16 15.32
CA GLU A 79 30.48 7.87 15.11
C GLU A 79 30.84 7.69 13.63
N ASN A 80 31.88 6.91 13.33
CA ASN A 80 32.34 6.68 11.95
C ASN A 80 31.20 6.22 11.02
N LYS A 81 30.32 5.35 11.51
CA LYS A 81 29.14 4.86 10.76
C LYS A 81 28.17 5.99 10.39
N THR A 82 27.90 6.91 11.31
CA THR A 82 27.08 8.09 11.03
C THR A 82 27.70 8.94 9.92
N LYS A 83 29.03 9.11 9.96
CA LYS A 83 29.76 9.89 8.96
C LYS A 83 29.66 9.28 7.56
N GLU A 84 29.74 7.95 7.46
CA GLU A 84 29.56 7.22 6.19
C GLU A 84 28.16 7.48 5.60
N ILE A 85 27.10 7.40 6.40
CA ILE A 85 25.72 7.67 5.92
C ILE A 85 25.57 9.13 5.47
N LEU A 86 26.13 10.08 6.23
CA LEU A 86 26.05 11.51 5.89
C LEU A 86 26.81 11.86 4.60
N GLN A 87 27.80 11.07 4.20
CA GLN A 87 28.52 11.24 2.94
C GLN A 87 27.72 10.76 1.71
N ASP A 88 26.74 9.89 1.93
CA ASP A 88 25.84 9.37 0.87
C ASP A 88 24.59 10.27 0.69
N VAL A 89 24.48 11.39 1.41
CA VAL A 89 23.37 12.36 1.28
C VAL A 89 23.62 13.29 0.09
N ASP A 90 22.83 13.11 -0.98
CA ASP A 90 22.97 13.89 -2.22
C ASP A 90 21.92 15.00 -2.40
N ILE A 91 20.82 14.97 -1.63
CA ILE A 91 19.68 15.91 -1.83
C ILE A 91 19.94 17.32 -1.26
N THR A 92 20.92 17.49 -0.39
CA THR A 92 21.26 18.76 0.27
C THR A 92 22.74 18.82 0.60
N ASP A 93 23.36 20.00 0.44
CA ASP A 93 24.74 20.27 0.89
C ASP A 93 24.86 20.26 2.43
N ASN A 94 23.74 20.39 3.15
CA ASN A 94 23.68 20.40 4.60
C ASN A 94 22.82 19.23 5.08
N PRO A 95 23.41 18.04 5.30
CA PRO A 95 22.69 16.87 5.79
C PRO A 95 22.01 17.12 7.15
N LEU A 96 20.86 16.49 7.35
CA LEU A 96 20.09 16.60 8.59
C LEU A 96 20.55 15.58 9.64
N VAL A 97 20.63 16.00 10.89
CA VAL A 97 20.87 15.13 12.04
C VAL A 97 19.79 15.38 13.08
N ILE A 98 18.96 14.37 13.35
CA ILE A 98 17.98 14.38 14.42
C ILE A 98 18.53 13.61 15.61
N ILE A 99 18.41 14.20 16.80
CA ILE A 99 18.76 13.58 18.08
C ILE A 99 17.48 13.42 18.89
N ILE A 100 17.27 12.21 19.40
CA ILE A 100 16.21 11.86 20.33
C ILE A 100 16.83 11.58 21.69
N SER A 101 16.46 12.38 22.69
CA SER A 101 16.87 12.16 24.07
C SER A 101 16.17 10.95 24.70
N GLN A 102 16.65 10.52 25.87
CA GLN A 102 15.95 9.49 26.66
C GLN A 102 14.52 9.91 27.04
N GLU A 103 14.25 11.20 27.15
CA GLU A 103 12.91 11.77 27.44
C GLU A 103 12.05 11.91 26.17
N LYS A 104 12.51 11.39 25.02
CA LYS A 104 11.89 11.50 23.69
C LYS A 104 11.78 12.93 23.15
N ASP A 105 12.63 13.83 23.62
CA ASP A 105 12.77 15.17 23.03
C ASP A 105 13.52 15.09 21.71
N ILE A 106 12.93 15.68 20.68
CA ILE A 106 13.48 15.71 19.31
C ILE A 106 14.20 17.04 19.09
N LYS A 107 15.51 16.98 18.85
CA LYS A 107 16.33 18.13 18.42
C LYS A 107 16.88 17.91 17.02
N ALA A 108 16.73 18.91 16.15
CA ALA A 108 17.19 18.85 14.77
C ALA A 108 18.40 19.76 14.56
N HIS A 109 19.38 19.28 13.81
CA HIS A 109 20.60 20.02 13.49
C HIS A 109 20.96 19.82 12.02
N PHE A 110 21.39 20.88 11.34
CA PHE A 110 22.05 20.76 10.05
C PHE A 110 23.55 20.65 10.24
N LEU A 111 24.20 19.79 9.44
CA LEU A 111 25.66 19.73 9.37
C LEU A 111 26.15 20.75 8.33
N VAL A 112 26.61 21.90 8.78
CA VAL A 112 27.10 23.01 7.94
C VAL A 112 28.60 23.18 8.16
N HIS A 113 29.42 22.96 7.13
CA HIS A 113 30.90 23.01 7.22
C HIS A 113 31.47 22.16 8.38
N ASP A 114 31.02 20.91 8.50
CA ASP A 114 31.37 19.97 9.58
C ASP A 114 30.99 20.45 11.00
N LYS A 115 30.09 21.43 11.13
CA LYS A 115 29.56 21.91 12.41
C LYS A 115 28.05 21.70 12.49
N PHE A 116 27.59 21.34 13.68
CA PHE A 116 26.17 21.23 13.97
C PHE A 116 25.57 22.61 14.21
N GLU A 117 24.60 22.99 13.38
CA GLU A 117 23.75 24.16 13.58
C GLU A 117 22.34 23.70 13.94
N GLU A 118 21.92 23.98 15.17
CA GLU A 118 20.56 23.66 15.64
C GLU A 118 19.51 24.40 14.81
N THR A 119 18.43 23.70 14.46
CA THR A 119 17.35 24.23 13.63
C THR A 119 15.98 23.87 14.19
N SER A 120 15.03 24.81 14.07
CA SER A 120 13.62 24.55 14.38
C SER A 120 12.95 23.82 13.22
N TYR A 121 12.01 22.92 13.53
CA TYR A 121 11.18 22.24 12.54
C TYR A 121 9.70 22.54 12.75
N GLU A 122 8.94 22.52 11.67
CA GLU A 122 7.47 22.53 11.70
C GLU A 122 6.94 21.11 11.45
N VAL A 123 5.85 20.73 12.14
CA VAL A 123 5.19 19.44 11.89
C VAL A 123 4.16 19.61 10.78
N MET A 124 4.31 18.83 9.71
CA MET A 124 3.32 18.76 8.62
C MET A 124 2.25 17.74 8.99
N GLU A 125 1.02 18.18 9.15
CA GLU A 125 -0.11 17.32 9.49
C GLU A 125 -0.47 16.36 8.35
N LYS A 126 -1.06 15.20 8.69
CA LYS A 126 -1.36 14.13 7.72
C LYS A 126 -2.20 14.63 6.55
N ASP A 127 -3.26 15.39 6.85
CA ASP A 127 -4.15 15.97 5.84
C ASP A 127 -3.45 17.01 4.95
N GLU A 128 -2.45 17.72 5.49
CA GLU A 128 -1.67 18.69 4.72
C GLU A 128 -0.78 17.97 3.72
N LEU A 129 -0.10 16.90 4.15
CA LEU A 129 0.74 16.06 3.29
C LEU A 129 -0.05 15.53 2.08
N TRP A 130 -1.21 14.92 2.31
CA TRP A 130 -2.05 14.37 1.24
C TRP A 130 -2.70 15.42 0.34
N LYS A 131 -2.78 16.69 0.78
CA LYS A 131 -3.27 17.80 -0.05
C LYS A 131 -2.18 18.42 -0.90
N GLN A 132 -0.93 18.44 -0.43
CA GLN A 132 0.19 19.08 -1.13
C GLN A 132 0.96 18.11 -2.04
N PHE A 133 0.91 16.82 -1.73
CA PHE A 133 1.64 15.78 -2.45
C PHE A 133 0.70 14.79 -3.11
N LEU A 134 1.12 14.29 -4.26
CA LEU A 134 0.42 13.27 -5.03
C LEU A 134 1.40 12.20 -5.50
N HIS A 135 0.87 11.09 -5.98
CA HIS A 135 1.68 9.99 -6.48
C HIS A 135 1.56 9.86 -7.99
N VAL A 136 2.68 9.60 -8.67
CA VAL A 136 2.69 9.27 -10.10
C VAL A 136 3.11 7.82 -10.25
N ARG A 137 2.28 7.03 -10.94
CA ARG A 137 2.54 5.61 -11.15
C ARG A 137 2.95 5.35 -12.60
N LEU A 138 4.22 5.04 -12.77
CA LEU A 138 4.78 4.68 -14.06
C LEU A 138 4.59 3.18 -14.32
N ASN A 139 3.96 2.84 -15.44
CA ASN A 139 3.80 1.47 -15.92
C ASN A 139 4.37 1.30 -17.33
N THR A 140 5.12 0.22 -17.55
CA THR A 140 5.50 -0.25 -18.89
C THR A 140 5.99 -1.69 -18.86
N ILE A 141 6.18 -2.29 -20.04
CA ILE A 141 6.76 -3.62 -20.19
C ILE A 141 8.03 -3.51 -21.04
N LEU A 142 9.16 -3.90 -20.45
CA LEU A 142 10.45 -3.93 -21.13
C LEU A 142 10.91 -5.39 -21.32
N PRO A 143 11.06 -5.89 -22.56
CA PRO A 143 11.49 -7.27 -22.78
C PRO A 143 12.95 -7.47 -22.35
N LEU A 144 13.21 -8.47 -21.53
CA LEU A 144 14.54 -8.94 -21.17
C LEU A 144 14.90 -10.14 -22.05
N THR A 145 16.04 -10.08 -22.74
CA THR A 145 16.60 -11.22 -23.46
C THR A 145 18.10 -11.21 -23.28
N CYS A 146 18.65 -12.23 -22.62
CA CYS A 146 20.08 -12.38 -22.38
C CYS A 146 20.43 -13.83 -22.03
N GLU A 147 21.72 -14.13 -21.98
CA GLU A 147 22.21 -15.35 -21.36
C GLU A 147 21.78 -15.41 -19.88
N ALA A 148 21.48 -16.61 -19.40
CA ALA A 148 21.03 -16.90 -18.03
C ALA A 148 22.19 -16.81 -17.02
N THR A 149 22.93 -15.71 -17.03
CA THR A 149 24.09 -15.50 -16.15
C THR A 149 23.96 -14.17 -15.42
N ILE A 150 24.57 -14.08 -14.23
CA ILE A 150 24.65 -12.83 -13.46
C ILE A 150 25.20 -11.68 -14.32
N ALA A 151 26.25 -11.94 -15.10
CA ALA A 151 26.84 -10.95 -16.00
C ALA A 151 25.90 -10.55 -17.15
N GLY A 152 25.19 -11.52 -17.74
CA GLY A 152 24.22 -11.29 -18.80
C GLY A 152 23.09 -10.35 -18.35
N VAL A 153 22.49 -10.66 -17.19
CA VAL A 153 21.41 -9.85 -16.58
C VAL A 153 21.90 -8.45 -16.21
N LYS A 154 23.04 -8.32 -15.53
CA LYS A 154 23.63 -7.01 -15.17
C LYS A 154 23.83 -6.13 -16.40
N ASN A 155 24.45 -6.68 -17.44
CA ASN A 155 24.78 -5.93 -18.65
C ASN A 155 23.51 -5.42 -19.38
N ILE A 156 22.51 -6.28 -19.58
CA ILE A 156 21.30 -5.89 -20.31
C ILE A 156 20.46 -4.87 -19.51
N LEU A 157 20.33 -5.03 -18.19
CA LEU A 157 19.59 -4.09 -17.35
C LEU A 157 20.32 -2.75 -17.21
N GLN A 158 21.65 -2.77 -17.09
CA GLN A 158 22.45 -1.55 -17.14
C GLN A 158 22.31 -0.83 -18.49
N ASN A 159 22.28 -1.55 -19.60
CA ASN A 159 22.06 -0.96 -20.93
C ASN A 159 20.65 -0.36 -21.07
N LYS A 160 19.63 -1.00 -20.51
CA LYS A 160 18.26 -0.43 -20.47
C LYS A 160 18.23 0.87 -19.67
N ARG A 161 18.82 0.90 -18.46
CA ARG A 161 18.94 2.12 -17.65
C ARG A 161 19.66 3.24 -18.41
N LYS A 162 20.80 2.94 -19.04
CA LYS A 162 21.54 3.92 -19.87
C LYS A 162 20.69 4.48 -21.01
N LYS A 163 19.88 3.66 -21.68
CA LYS A 163 18.97 4.13 -22.74
C LYS A 163 17.91 5.08 -22.19
N ILE A 164 17.28 4.72 -21.07
CA ILE A 164 16.27 5.56 -20.39
C ILE A 164 16.90 6.90 -19.99
N ALA A 165 18.04 6.86 -19.29
CA ALA A 165 18.77 8.06 -18.87
C ALA A 165 19.29 8.93 -20.04
N SER A 166 19.53 8.33 -21.21
CA SER A 166 20.01 9.06 -22.41
C SER A 166 18.93 9.81 -23.19
N GLY A 167 17.70 9.88 -22.69
CA GLY A 167 16.62 10.60 -23.37
C GLY A 167 15.93 9.82 -24.50
N GLN A 168 16.12 8.50 -24.58
CA GLN A 168 15.46 7.65 -25.60
C GLN A 168 14.06 7.18 -25.17
N VAL A 169 13.43 7.91 -24.26
CA VAL A 169 12.11 7.61 -23.70
C VAL A 169 11.19 8.81 -23.83
N SER A 170 9.90 8.51 -23.85
CA SER A 170 8.86 9.51 -23.68
C SER A 170 7.83 8.97 -22.70
N PHE A 171 7.20 9.87 -21.97
CA PHE A 171 6.20 9.56 -20.97
C PHE A 171 4.87 10.14 -21.42
N HIS A 172 3.82 9.36 -21.32
CA HIS A 172 2.45 9.75 -21.64
C HIS A 172 1.62 9.72 -20.36
N ILE A 173 0.94 10.83 -20.04
CA ILE A 173 0.05 10.90 -18.88
C ILE A 173 -1.32 10.38 -19.30
N ASP A 174 -1.74 9.26 -18.70
CA ASP A 174 -2.94 8.53 -19.12
C ASP A 174 -4.20 9.36 -18.91
N GLY A 175 -5.14 9.26 -19.87
CA GLY A 175 -6.36 10.07 -19.88
C GLY A 175 -6.15 11.52 -20.36
N THR A 176 -4.92 11.90 -20.74
CA THR A 176 -4.61 13.23 -21.28
C THR A 176 -3.90 13.16 -22.64
N ALA A 177 -3.79 14.29 -23.32
CA ALA A 177 -2.96 14.44 -24.51
C ALA A 177 -1.51 14.87 -24.18
N VAL A 178 -1.09 14.77 -22.92
CA VAL A 178 0.20 15.28 -22.45
C VAL A 178 1.32 14.25 -22.64
N TYR A 179 2.36 14.65 -23.36
CA TYR A 179 3.59 13.86 -23.53
C TYR A 179 4.83 14.64 -23.08
N LEU A 180 5.71 13.95 -22.37
CA LEU A 180 7.01 14.42 -21.91
C LEU A 180 8.12 13.67 -22.65
N PHE A 181 9.10 14.36 -23.20
CA PHE A 181 10.20 13.72 -23.95
C PHE A 181 11.50 14.49 -23.83
N GLY A 182 12.63 13.78 -23.82
CA GLY A 182 13.94 14.42 -23.82
C GLY A 182 14.28 15.05 -25.17
N ILE A 183 14.75 16.30 -25.14
CA ILE A 183 15.27 17.04 -26.30
C ILE A 183 16.70 17.47 -25.97
N ALA A 184 17.71 16.73 -26.44
CA ALA A 184 19.12 17.05 -26.22
C ALA A 184 19.47 17.33 -24.73
N SER A 185 19.49 18.61 -24.31
CA SER A 185 19.76 19.06 -22.93
C SER A 185 18.53 19.60 -22.18
N ASP A 186 17.33 19.45 -22.74
CA ASP A 186 16.08 19.99 -22.19
C ASP A 186 14.94 18.96 -22.29
N VAL A 187 13.78 19.29 -21.72
CA VAL A 187 12.57 18.47 -21.72
C VAL A 187 11.47 19.14 -22.54
N GLY A 188 11.01 18.45 -23.57
CA GLY A 188 9.84 18.82 -24.33
C GLY A 188 8.55 18.41 -23.64
N VAL A 189 7.60 19.34 -23.55
CA VAL A 189 6.23 19.09 -23.11
C VAL A 189 5.29 19.40 -24.27
N THR A 190 4.34 18.51 -24.54
CA THR A 190 3.28 18.71 -25.55
C THR A 190 1.91 18.42 -24.97
N GLY A 191 0.85 18.96 -25.58
CA GLY A 191 -0.53 18.78 -25.12
C GLY A 191 -0.98 19.73 -24.00
N THR A 192 -0.08 20.57 -23.49
CA THR A 192 -0.37 21.62 -22.50
C THR A 192 0.70 22.73 -22.55
N SER A 193 0.57 23.75 -21.70
CA SER A 193 1.57 24.81 -21.51
C SER A 193 2.86 24.25 -20.90
N THR A 194 4.02 24.75 -21.34
CA THR A 194 5.34 24.36 -20.81
C THR A 194 5.54 24.78 -19.35
N GLU A 195 4.80 25.79 -18.88
CA GLU A 195 4.85 26.25 -17.49
C GLU A 195 3.81 25.56 -16.58
N ALA A 196 3.01 24.63 -17.11
CA ALA A 196 2.02 23.94 -16.31
C ALA A 196 2.68 23.04 -15.25
N ASN A 197 2.10 23.05 -14.05
CA ASN A 197 2.44 22.10 -12.99
C ASN A 197 1.47 20.91 -13.00
N ILE A 198 1.85 19.83 -12.31
CA ILE A 198 1.05 18.62 -12.25
C ILE A 198 -0.29 18.81 -11.48
N GLY A 199 -0.32 19.69 -10.49
CA GLY A 199 -1.54 20.00 -9.74
C GLY A 199 -2.65 20.58 -10.63
N GLU A 200 -2.30 21.58 -11.44
CA GLU A 200 -3.20 22.18 -12.43
C GLU A 200 -3.71 21.15 -13.45
N LEU A 201 -2.83 20.24 -13.89
CA LEU A 201 -3.22 19.18 -14.81
C LEU A 201 -4.28 18.26 -14.18
N ILE A 202 -4.09 17.83 -12.93
CA ILE A 202 -5.04 16.95 -12.22
C ILE A 202 -6.38 17.66 -11.97
N ASP A 203 -6.32 18.93 -11.58
CA ASP A 203 -7.52 19.73 -11.35
C ASP A 203 -8.34 19.90 -12.64
N SER A 204 -7.67 20.03 -13.79
CA SER A 204 -8.32 20.07 -15.10
C SER A 204 -9.00 18.75 -15.50
N MET A 205 -8.40 17.60 -15.15
CA MET A 205 -8.99 16.27 -15.40
C MET A 205 -10.25 16.04 -14.54
N SER A 206 -10.31 16.67 -13.37
CA SER A 206 -11.42 16.52 -12.42
C SER A 206 -12.65 17.39 -12.75
N ALA A 207 -12.50 18.38 -13.62
CA ALA A 207 -13.52 19.39 -13.93
C ALA A 207 -14.70 18.89 -14.79
N GLU A 208 -14.61 17.69 -15.40
CA GLU A 208 -15.71 17.11 -16.20
C GLU A 208 -16.88 16.54 -15.36
N GLN A 209 -16.84 16.63 -14.03
CA GLN A 209 -18.00 16.32 -13.17
C GLN A 209 -18.64 17.60 -12.59
N PRO A 210 -19.96 17.80 -12.71
CA PRO A 210 -20.61 19.07 -12.39
C PRO A 210 -20.44 19.45 -10.92
N SER A 211 -20.17 20.74 -10.73
CA SER A 211 -19.96 21.45 -9.47
C SER A 211 -21.09 21.23 -8.46
N LYS A 212 -20.92 20.26 -7.57
CA LYS A 212 -21.40 20.34 -6.19
C LYS A 212 -20.17 20.18 -5.32
N LYS A 213 -19.95 21.10 -4.38
CA LYS A 213 -18.84 21.11 -3.41
C LYS A 213 -18.56 19.67 -2.91
N LYS A 214 -17.65 18.96 -3.57
CA LYS A 214 -17.14 17.67 -3.08
C LYS A 214 -16.36 18.06 -1.84
N LYS A 215 -16.85 17.68 -0.66
CA LYS A 215 -15.98 17.57 0.50
C LYS A 215 -14.86 16.64 0.05
N VAL A 216 -13.64 17.19 -0.05
CA VAL A 216 -12.44 16.42 -0.34
C VAL A 216 -12.44 15.25 0.63
N ASN A 217 -12.56 14.04 0.09
CA ASN A 217 -12.49 12.85 0.91
C ASN A 217 -11.03 12.74 1.34
N ILE A 218 -10.76 12.79 2.65
CA ILE A 218 -9.41 12.84 3.22
C ILE A 218 -8.58 11.59 2.83
N HIS A 219 -9.24 10.55 2.32
CA HIS A 219 -8.63 9.31 1.83
C HIS A 219 -8.64 9.11 0.31
N SER A 220 -9.05 10.10 -0.50
CA SER A 220 -8.91 9.99 -1.97
C SER A 220 -7.47 10.24 -2.38
N LEU A 221 -6.68 9.18 -2.35
CA LEU A 221 -5.30 9.16 -2.81
C LEU A 221 -5.23 9.48 -4.32
N ASP A 222 -4.61 10.59 -4.69
CA ASP A 222 -4.38 10.96 -6.09
C ASP A 222 -3.17 10.18 -6.65
N ILE A 223 -3.45 9.16 -7.47
CA ILE A 223 -2.43 8.45 -8.25
C ILE A 223 -2.64 8.76 -9.73
N VAL A 224 -1.67 9.45 -10.34
CA VAL A 224 -1.66 9.74 -11.78
C VAL A 224 -0.98 8.60 -12.54
N PRO A 225 -1.69 7.88 -13.41
CA PRO A 225 -1.08 6.83 -14.24
C PRO A 225 -0.27 7.44 -15.39
N VAL A 226 0.94 6.91 -15.59
CA VAL A 226 1.85 7.32 -16.67
C VAL A 226 2.39 6.09 -17.38
N ASN A 227 2.45 6.15 -18.70
CA ASN A 227 3.04 5.12 -19.55
C ASN A 227 4.41 5.55 -20.07
N LEU A 228 5.39 4.64 -20.02
CA LEU A 228 6.69 4.82 -20.67
C LEU A 228 6.68 4.19 -22.06
N VAL A 229 7.05 4.97 -23.07
CA VAL A 229 7.32 4.51 -24.44
C VAL A 229 8.79 4.71 -24.80
N MET A 230 9.36 3.75 -25.53
CA MET A 230 10.75 3.80 -25.98
C MET A 230 10.83 4.31 -27.42
N LYS A 231 11.73 5.26 -27.69
CA LYS A 231 12.00 5.73 -29.05
C LYS A 231 12.58 4.58 -29.89
N THR A 232 11.86 4.17 -30.93
CA THR A 232 12.26 3.10 -31.86
C THR A 232 13.06 3.65 -33.05
N THR A 233 12.82 4.90 -33.43
CA THR A 233 13.50 5.56 -34.55
C THR A 233 14.78 6.24 -34.09
N LYS A 234 15.84 6.11 -34.89
CA LYS A 234 17.03 6.95 -34.72
C LYS A 234 16.77 8.29 -35.38
N ASP A 235 17.35 9.35 -34.82
CA ASP A 235 17.31 10.66 -35.47
C ASP A 235 17.99 10.59 -36.83
N ILE A 236 17.38 11.17 -37.87
CA ILE A 236 17.90 11.15 -39.25
C ILE A 236 19.29 11.80 -39.31
N LEU A 237 19.57 12.73 -38.40
CA LEU A 237 20.84 13.45 -38.26
C LEU A 237 21.85 12.75 -37.33
N SER A 238 21.57 11.54 -36.85
CA SER A 238 22.49 10.81 -35.98
C SER A 238 23.72 10.32 -36.76
N ASP A 239 24.92 10.72 -36.34
CA ASP A 239 26.22 10.22 -36.87
C ASP A 239 26.33 8.67 -36.87
N LYS A 240 25.52 7.98 -36.05
CA LYS A 240 25.42 6.52 -36.01
C LYS A 240 24.75 5.90 -37.24
N LEU A 241 24.09 6.69 -38.09
CA LEU A 241 23.55 6.25 -39.38
C LEU A 241 24.64 6.20 -40.47
N VAL A 242 25.74 6.94 -40.30
CA VAL A 242 26.80 7.09 -41.31
C VAL A 242 27.92 6.05 -41.17
N LYS A 243 28.01 5.36 -40.02
CA LYS A 243 29.03 4.35 -39.74
C LYS A 243 28.43 2.98 -39.41
N THR A 244 27.94 2.27 -40.43
CA THR A 244 27.64 0.83 -40.31
C THR A 244 28.84 0.01 -40.78
N ALA A 245 29.70 -0.38 -39.85
CA ALA A 245 30.57 -1.53 -40.08
C ALA A 245 29.71 -2.80 -40.11
N VAL A 246 29.97 -3.71 -41.06
CA VAL A 246 29.38 -5.05 -41.07
C VAL A 246 29.73 -5.71 -39.74
N LYS A 247 28.73 -6.03 -38.93
CA LYS A 247 28.93 -6.77 -37.67
C LYS A 247 29.27 -8.22 -38.03
N MET A 248 30.55 -8.52 -38.23
CA MET A 248 30.99 -9.92 -38.31
C MET A 248 30.81 -10.55 -36.93
N MET A 249 29.84 -11.45 -36.82
CA MET A 249 29.61 -12.28 -35.64
C MET A 249 30.28 -13.63 -35.85
N THR A 250 31.32 -13.91 -35.08
CA THR A 250 31.85 -15.27 -34.93
C THR A 250 30.97 -16.02 -33.94
N THR A 251 30.03 -16.83 -34.45
CA THR A 251 29.22 -17.72 -33.60
C THR A 251 30.07 -18.89 -33.11
N GLN A 252 30.47 -18.86 -31.83
CA GLN A 252 30.88 -20.07 -31.14
C GLN A 252 29.63 -20.91 -30.84
N ARG A 253 29.55 -22.13 -31.39
CA ARG A 253 28.47 -23.09 -31.10
C ARG A 253 28.64 -23.69 -29.71
N LYS A 254 28.58 -22.86 -28.67
CA LYS A 254 28.40 -23.34 -27.29
C LYS A 254 26.92 -23.32 -26.96
N PRO A 255 26.35 -24.39 -26.40
CA PRO A 255 25.00 -24.33 -25.85
C PRO A 255 25.00 -23.26 -24.74
N ALA A 256 24.20 -22.22 -24.93
CA ALA A 256 23.99 -21.16 -23.95
C ALA A 256 22.51 -21.15 -23.60
N PHE A 257 22.20 -21.17 -22.31
CA PHE A 257 20.85 -21.00 -21.84
C PHE A 257 20.51 -19.51 -21.87
N CYS A 258 19.41 -19.17 -22.53
CA CYS A 258 18.94 -17.80 -22.67
C CYS A 258 17.62 -17.65 -21.93
N ILE A 259 17.46 -16.55 -21.21
CA ILE A 259 16.19 -16.15 -20.60
C ILE A 259 15.52 -15.11 -21.48
N SER A 260 14.20 -15.22 -21.60
CA SER A 260 13.35 -14.24 -22.27
C SER A 260 12.11 -13.98 -21.42
N MET A 261 11.95 -12.75 -20.93
CA MET A 261 10.82 -12.41 -20.06
C MET A 261 10.32 -10.98 -20.26
N PRO A 262 9.00 -10.73 -20.15
CA PRO A 262 8.43 -9.39 -20.20
C PRO A 262 8.54 -8.73 -18.83
N LEU A 263 9.60 -7.96 -18.56
CA LEU A 263 9.74 -7.27 -17.29
C LEU A 263 8.73 -6.13 -17.19
N LYS A 264 7.81 -6.22 -16.22
CA LYS A 264 6.91 -5.12 -15.89
C LYS A 264 7.66 -4.11 -15.04
N VAL A 265 7.87 -2.91 -15.57
CA VAL A 265 8.35 -1.76 -14.80
C VAL A 265 7.10 -1.07 -14.25
N ASP A 266 6.89 -1.23 -12.95
CA ASP A 266 5.80 -0.63 -12.18
C ASP A 266 6.45 0.09 -11.00
N THR A 267 6.28 1.40 -10.90
CA THR A 267 6.97 2.22 -9.90
C THR A 267 6.18 3.49 -9.58
N LEU A 268 6.45 4.05 -8.41
CA LEU A 268 5.78 5.21 -7.88
C LEU A 268 6.80 6.32 -7.62
N ALA A 269 6.38 7.57 -7.86
CA ALA A 269 7.06 8.76 -7.40
C ALA A 269 6.11 9.56 -6.50
N MET A 270 6.63 10.20 -5.45
CA MET A 270 5.87 11.13 -4.60
C MET A 270 6.31 12.54 -4.95
N ILE A 271 5.38 13.36 -5.45
CA ILE A 271 5.72 14.69 -5.98
C ILE A 271 4.83 15.77 -5.39
N HIS A 272 5.37 16.98 -5.30
CA HIS A 272 4.61 18.14 -4.88
C HIS A 272 3.68 18.62 -6.01
N ARG A 273 2.50 19.14 -5.69
CA ARG A 273 1.53 19.62 -6.69
C ARG A 273 2.09 20.74 -7.58
N ASN A 274 3.02 21.54 -7.07
CA ASN A 274 3.64 22.63 -7.82
C ASN A 274 4.81 22.17 -8.74
N THR A 275 5.19 20.89 -8.72
CA THR A 275 6.27 20.38 -9.58
C THR A 275 5.92 20.61 -11.05
N LYS A 276 6.85 21.20 -11.81
CA LYS A 276 6.65 21.46 -13.23
C LYS A 276 6.64 20.16 -14.02
N LEU A 277 5.86 20.11 -15.11
CA LEU A 277 5.83 18.93 -15.97
C LEU A 277 7.19 18.62 -16.63
N SER A 278 8.05 19.62 -16.83
CA SER A 278 9.42 19.42 -17.30
C SER A 278 10.29 18.69 -16.27
N GLU A 279 10.16 19.04 -14.99
CA GLU A 279 10.88 18.39 -13.88
C GLU A 279 10.40 16.95 -13.68
N LEU A 280 9.09 16.70 -13.85
CA LEU A 280 8.49 15.36 -13.77
C LEU A 280 9.15 14.34 -14.70
N TYR A 281 9.64 14.76 -15.87
CA TYR A 281 10.37 13.87 -16.77
C TYR A 281 11.61 13.25 -16.11
N THR A 282 12.40 14.06 -15.40
CA THR A 282 13.62 13.61 -14.70
C THR A 282 13.26 12.64 -13.58
N VAL A 283 12.22 12.96 -12.81
CA VAL A 283 11.67 12.08 -11.76
C VAL A 283 11.26 10.72 -12.32
N LEU A 284 10.57 10.69 -13.45
CA LEU A 284 10.12 9.44 -14.08
C LEU A 284 11.28 8.61 -14.66
N VAL A 285 12.32 9.26 -15.19
CA VAL A 285 13.56 8.59 -15.61
C VAL A 285 14.22 7.91 -14.42
N GLU A 286 14.31 8.61 -13.30
CA GLU A 286 14.90 8.08 -12.08
C GLU A 286 14.06 6.92 -11.50
N ALA A 287 12.74 7.10 -11.41
CA ALA A 287 11.80 6.07 -10.95
C ALA A 287 11.95 4.78 -11.78
N ALA A 288 12.02 4.89 -13.11
CA ALA A 288 12.25 3.75 -14.00
C ALA A 288 13.61 3.09 -13.74
N CYS A 289 14.65 3.86 -13.45
CA CYS A 289 15.98 3.35 -13.13
C CYS A 289 16.04 2.63 -11.78
N ARG A 290 15.39 3.16 -10.75
CA ARG A 290 15.21 2.52 -9.43
C ARG A 290 14.45 1.19 -9.56
N SER A 291 13.34 1.20 -10.29
CA SER A 291 12.55 -0.01 -10.57
C SER A 291 13.38 -1.09 -11.28
N LEU A 292 14.18 -0.71 -12.27
CA LEU A 292 15.10 -1.65 -12.94
C LEU A 292 16.20 -2.19 -12.02
N ARG A 293 16.66 -1.42 -11.02
CA ARG A 293 17.58 -1.91 -9.98
C ARG A 293 16.92 -2.95 -9.08
N LEU A 294 15.66 -2.74 -8.68
CA LEU A 294 14.89 -3.72 -7.89
C LEU A 294 14.60 -5.00 -8.69
N LEU A 295 14.21 -4.88 -9.96
CA LEU A 295 14.03 -6.03 -10.83
C LEU A 295 15.34 -6.80 -11.02
N GLU A 296 16.46 -6.08 -11.15
CA GLU A 296 17.81 -6.66 -11.23
C GLU A 296 18.15 -7.46 -9.96
N SER A 297 17.97 -6.89 -8.77
CA SER A 297 18.34 -7.55 -7.51
C SER A 297 17.63 -8.88 -7.34
N VAL A 298 16.31 -8.94 -7.59
CA VAL A 298 15.50 -10.15 -7.47
C VAL A 298 15.89 -11.23 -8.48
N LEU A 299 16.30 -10.85 -9.69
CA LEU A 299 16.80 -11.81 -10.69
C LEU A 299 18.19 -12.34 -10.31
N LEU A 300 19.05 -11.48 -9.78
CA LEU A 300 20.40 -11.86 -9.35
C LEU A 300 20.39 -12.76 -8.13
N GLU A 301 19.51 -12.50 -7.18
CA GLU A 301 19.31 -13.35 -6.00
C GLU A 301 18.90 -14.77 -6.42
N GLN A 302 17.91 -14.90 -7.31
CA GLN A 302 17.49 -16.20 -7.85
C GLN A 302 18.62 -16.93 -8.59
N LEU A 303 19.41 -16.22 -9.41
CA LEU A 303 20.56 -16.83 -10.11
C LEU A 303 21.71 -17.24 -9.17
N GLY A 304 21.77 -16.65 -7.98
CA GLY A 304 22.75 -17.00 -6.94
C GLY A 304 22.39 -18.27 -6.15
N GLN A 305 21.16 -18.76 -6.27
CA GLN A 305 20.71 -19.97 -5.58
C GLN A 305 21.20 -21.24 -6.28
N GLU A 306 21.62 -22.25 -5.49
CA GLU A 306 22.07 -23.53 -6.01
C GLU A 306 20.99 -24.20 -6.88
N GLY A 307 21.37 -24.69 -8.06
CA GLY A 307 20.47 -25.41 -8.97
C GLY A 307 19.73 -24.56 -10.01
N ILE A 308 19.87 -23.22 -10.01
CA ILE A 308 19.26 -22.31 -11.00
C ILE A 308 20.27 -21.85 -12.07
N GLY A 309 21.49 -22.41 -12.07
CA GLY A 309 22.62 -21.97 -12.90
C GLY A 309 22.44 -22.06 -14.43
N ASP A 310 21.39 -22.71 -14.92
CA ASP A 310 20.98 -22.75 -16.33
C ASP A 310 19.76 -21.85 -16.65
N GLY A 311 19.23 -21.14 -15.66
CA GLY A 311 18.06 -20.26 -15.78
C GLY A 311 16.71 -20.97 -15.87
N ALA A 312 16.64 -22.31 -15.86
CA ALA A 312 15.39 -23.05 -16.00
C ALA A 312 14.43 -22.83 -14.81
N GLY A 313 14.96 -22.48 -13.64
CA GLY A 313 14.20 -22.17 -12.43
C GLY A 313 13.88 -20.67 -12.21
N LEU A 314 14.31 -19.78 -13.11
CA LEU A 314 14.17 -18.33 -12.92
C LEU A 314 12.71 -17.89 -13.06
N ARG A 315 12.17 -17.24 -12.03
CA ARG A 315 10.78 -16.77 -12.01
C ARG A 315 10.69 -15.29 -12.36
N LEU A 316 9.61 -14.94 -13.03
CA LEU A 316 9.31 -13.55 -13.37
C LEU A 316 9.17 -12.72 -12.08
N PRO A 317 9.86 -11.58 -11.94
CA PRO A 317 9.64 -10.68 -10.81
C PRO A 317 8.27 -9.99 -10.90
N GLU A 318 7.57 -9.88 -9.77
CA GLU A 318 6.29 -9.19 -9.62
C GLU A 318 6.41 -8.05 -8.61
N THR A 319 5.96 -6.86 -9.00
CA THR A 319 6.02 -5.65 -8.18
C THR A 319 4.72 -5.44 -7.41
N PHE A 320 4.85 -5.12 -6.12
CA PHE A 320 3.76 -4.79 -5.22
C PHE A 320 4.04 -3.47 -4.50
N HIS A 321 3.05 -2.58 -4.47
CA HIS A 321 3.14 -1.32 -3.74
C HIS A 321 2.29 -1.41 -2.48
N TYR A 322 2.86 -1.11 -1.33
CA TYR A 322 2.20 -1.14 -0.03
C TYR A 322 2.00 0.28 0.46
N LEU A 323 0.87 0.55 1.12
CA LEU A 323 0.62 1.82 1.79
C LEU A 323 0.28 1.57 3.27
N PRO A 324 1.28 1.22 4.10
CA PRO A 324 1.11 1.18 5.54
C PRO A 324 0.62 2.52 6.09
N GLU A 325 -0.43 2.49 6.91
CA GLU A 325 -1.02 3.69 7.52
C GLU A 325 0.01 4.47 8.36
N GLN A 326 0.98 3.78 8.96
CA GLN A 326 2.02 4.37 9.81
C GLN A 326 3.08 5.13 9.03
N LEU A 327 3.29 4.83 7.74
CA LEU A 327 4.38 5.42 6.96
C LEU A 327 3.97 6.74 6.30
N GLY A 328 2.70 6.88 5.88
CA GLY A 328 2.26 8.08 5.16
C GLY A 328 2.77 8.21 3.72
N HIS A 329 3.43 7.18 3.20
CA HIS A 329 3.92 7.09 1.83
C HIS A 329 3.94 5.62 1.39
N PHE A 330 4.05 5.38 0.08
CA PHE A 330 4.16 4.02 -0.45
C PHE A 330 5.51 3.37 -0.12
N LEU A 331 5.52 2.04 -0.14
CA LEU A 331 6.72 1.22 -0.18
C LEU A 331 6.56 0.17 -1.27
N THR A 332 7.55 0.04 -2.14
CA THR A 332 7.55 -0.91 -3.25
C THR A 332 8.37 -2.15 -2.88
N ARG A 333 7.86 -3.35 -3.14
CA ARG A 333 8.66 -4.58 -3.12
C ARG A 333 8.51 -5.32 -4.44
N VAL A 334 9.59 -5.96 -4.86
CA VAL A 334 9.59 -6.90 -5.98
C VAL A 334 9.84 -8.29 -5.39
N VAL A 335 9.01 -9.25 -5.74
CA VAL A 335 9.15 -10.64 -5.30
C VAL A 335 9.06 -11.58 -6.50
N PRO A 336 9.71 -12.75 -6.48
CA PRO A 336 9.55 -13.70 -7.56
C PRO A 336 8.11 -14.26 -7.59
N LYS A 337 7.57 -14.39 -8.80
CA LYS A 337 6.24 -14.96 -9.05
C LYS A 337 6.12 -16.36 -8.47
N ALA A 338 4.94 -16.71 -7.97
CA ALA A 338 4.61 -18.05 -7.47
C ALA A 338 5.46 -18.58 -6.30
N ILE A 339 6.23 -17.72 -5.62
CA ILE A 339 6.83 -18.04 -4.32
C ILE A 339 5.79 -17.76 -3.22
N PRO A 340 5.41 -18.73 -2.37
CA PRO A 340 4.45 -18.50 -1.28
C PRO A 340 4.90 -17.36 -0.35
N ASP A 341 3.95 -16.63 0.26
CA ASP A 341 4.30 -15.58 1.22
C ASP A 341 5.01 -16.17 2.45
N GLU A 342 4.69 -17.41 2.83
CA GLU A 342 5.28 -18.11 3.97
C GLU A 342 6.79 -18.29 3.84
N SER A 343 7.34 -18.45 2.63
CA SER A 343 8.79 -18.61 2.44
C SER A 343 9.57 -17.30 2.47
N MET A 344 8.88 -16.15 2.55
CA MET A 344 9.49 -14.81 2.58
C MET A 344 9.26 -14.10 3.94
N GLU A 345 9.03 -14.87 5.00
CA GLU A 345 8.74 -14.36 6.34
C GLU A 345 9.93 -13.60 6.94
N ARG A 346 11.14 -14.12 6.77
CA ARG A 346 12.36 -13.52 7.31
C ARG A 346 12.61 -12.12 6.74
N GLU A 347 12.48 -11.94 5.43
CA GLU A 347 12.66 -10.62 4.79
C GLU A 347 11.56 -9.65 5.23
N ARG A 348 10.35 -10.13 5.54
CA ARG A 348 9.29 -9.28 6.10
C ARG A 348 9.60 -8.86 7.53
N ILE A 349 10.06 -9.78 8.39
CA ILE A 349 10.48 -9.45 9.76
C ILE A 349 11.54 -8.35 9.73
N GLN A 350 12.59 -8.53 8.92
CA GLN A 350 13.66 -7.55 8.76
C GLN A 350 13.13 -6.20 8.28
N LEU A 351 12.17 -6.19 7.35
CA LEU A 351 11.58 -4.96 6.86
C LEU A 351 10.70 -4.26 7.93
N HIS A 352 9.97 -5.03 8.73
CA HIS A 352 9.22 -4.49 9.87
C HIS A 352 10.17 -3.86 10.90
N GLU A 353 11.25 -4.55 11.27
CA GLU A 353 12.27 -4.06 12.21
C GLU A 353 12.97 -2.81 11.66
N GLN A 354 13.44 -2.86 10.40
CA GLN A 354 14.09 -1.73 9.72
C GLN A 354 13.17 -0.51 9.64
N LEU A 355 11.86 -0.70 9.47
CA LEU A 355 10.88 0.38 9.46
C LEU A 355 10.25 0.66 10.84
N ALA A 356 10.75 0.06 11.92
CA ALA A 356 10.16 0.21 13.25
C ALA A 356 8.62 0.04 13.27
N LEU A 357 8.13 -0.99 12.57
CA LEU A 357 6.72 -1.31 12.46
C LEU A 357 6.35 -2.48 13.39
N PRO A 358 5.09 -2.55 13.88
CA PRO A 358 4.64 -3.65 14.72
C PRO A 358 4.80 -5.01 14.04
N THR A 359 5.28 -6.00 14.78
CA THR A 359 5.50 -7.38 14.32
C THR A 359 4.34 -8.32 14.66
N ASP A 360 3.19 -7.76 15.04
CA ASP A 360 1.99 -8.49 15.47
C ASP A 360 0.94 -8.66 14.36
N LYS A 361 1.14 -8.05 13.19
CA LYS A 361 0.22 -8.11 12.06
C LYS A 361 0.93 -8.02 10.70
N PRO A 362 0.40 -8.64 9.64
CA PRO A 362 0.99 -8.56 8.30
C PRO A 362 0.80 -7.18 7.69
N MET A 363 1.86 -6.65 7.08
CA MET A 363 1.83 -5.37 6.36
C MET A 363 2.41 -5.45 4.94
N PHE A 364 3.21 -6.48 4.66
CA PHE A 364 3.96 -6.63 3.41
C PHE A 364 3.76 -7.98 2.70
N ARG A 365 2.64 -8.65 2.98
CA ARG A 365 2.19 -9.83 2.21
C ARG A 365 1.40 -9.38 0.99
N ARG A 366 1.28 -10.22 -0.05
CA ARG A 366 0.64 -9.81 -1.32
C ARG A 366 -0.78 -9.27 -1.14
N GLY A 367 -1.53 -9.80 -0.18
CA GLY A 367 -2.87 -9.29 0.19
C GLY A 367 -2.89 -7.85 0.70
N ASN A 368 -1.81 -7.40 1.35
CA ASN A 368 -1.67 -6.04 1.85
C ASN A 368 -1.33 -5.02 0.74
N ALA A 369 -0.94 -5.47 -0.46
CA ALA A 369 -0.58 -4.58 -1.55
C ALA A 369 -1.78 -3.68 -1.91
N TYR A 370 -1.51 -2.40 -2.09
CA TYR A 370 -2.47 -1.42 -2.54
C TYR A 370 -2.91 -1.75 -3.96
N THR A 371 -4.22 -1.81 -4.17
CA THR A 371 -4.82 -2.22 -5.43
C THR A 371 -5.96 -1.28 -5.78
N THR A 372 -5.90 -0.75 -7.00
CA THR A 372 -6.91 0.11 -7.59
C THR A 372 -7.73 -0.72 -8.59
N TYR A 373 -8.46 -1.74 -8.11
CA TYR A 373 -9.29 -2.54 -9.02
C TYR A 373 -10.77 -2.27 -8.79
N GLY A 374 -11.40 -1.73 -9.84
CA GLY A 374 -12.82 -1.48 -9.95
C GLY A 374 -13.58 -2.79 -10.14
N GLY A 375 -14.50 -3.04 -9.23
CA GLY A 375 -15.45 -4.14 -9.31
C GLY A 375 -16.43 -4.06 -8.16
N ARG A 376 -15.91 -4.04 -6.93
CA ARG A 376 -16.70 -3.87 -5.71
C ARG A 376 -16.26 -2.63 -4.94
N LEU A 377 -17.17 -2.06 -4.15
CA LEU A 377 -16.83 -0.95 -3.26
C LEU A 377 -15.88 -1.45 -2.15
N VAL A 378 -14.73 -0.79 -2.02
CA VAL A 378 -13.79 -1.00 -0.92
C VAL A 378 -14.09 0.03 0.16
N ASN A 379 -14.16 -0.42 1.42
CA ASN A 379 -14.36 0.44 2.59
C ASN A 379 -15.43 1.54 2.42
N PRO A 380 -16.68 1.21 2.03
CA PRO A 380 -17.72 2.23 1.82
C PRO A 380 -17.98 3.11 3.05
N HIS A 381 -17.66 2.61 4.25
CA HIS A 381 -17.75 3.35 5.49
C HIS A 381 -16.85 4.58 5.59
N GLU A 382 -15.75 4.65 4.83
CA GLU A 382 -14.85 5.81 4.81
C GLU A 382 -15.48 7.03 4.13
N ALA A 383 -16.56 6.84 3.35
CA ALA A 383 -17.32 7.94 2.76
C ALA A 383 -18.37 8.54 3.72
N LEU A 384 -18.53 7.98 4.92
CA LEU A 384 -19.41 8.53 5.94
C LEU A 384 -18.73 9.70 6.66
N PRO A 385 -19.52 10.66 7.20
CA PRO A 385 -18.97 11.66 8.11
C PRO A 385 -18.27 11.00 9.29
N LEU A 386 -17.10 11.53 9.65
CA LEU A 386 -16.39 11.09 10.85
C LEU A 386 -17.31 11.20 12.07
N PRO A 387 -17.36 10.16 12.94
CA PRO A 387 -18.13 10.23 14.18
C PRO A 387 -17.67 11.38 15.06
N SER A 388 -18.58 11.94 15.84
CA SER A 388 -18.29 13.04 16.76
C SER A 388 -17.30 12.59 17.85
N SER A 389 -16.10 13.16 17.84
CA SER A 389 -15.10 12.96 18.90
C SER A 389 -15.47 13.81 20.13
N GLY A 390 -16.06 13.17 21.14
CA GLY A 390 -16.33 13.78 22.45
C GLY A 390 -15.62 13.00 23.56
N PRO A 391 -15.32 13.62 24.72
CA PRO A 391 -14.58 12.96 25.80
C PRO A 391 -15.29 11.70 26.35
N ASN A 392 -16.62 11.62 26.22
CA ASN A 392 -17.45 10.51 26.67
C ASN A 392 -17.84 9.53 25.55
N VAL A 393 -17.28 9.71 24.34
CA VAL A 393 -17.64 8.92 23.16
C VAL A 393 -16.46 8.05 22.74
N THR A 394 -16.64 6.73 22.82
CA THR A 394 -15.68 5.76 22.32
C THR A 394 -16.16 5.23 20.98
N VAL A 395 -15.33 5.36 19.95
CA VAL A 395 -15.58 4.80 18.61
C VAL A 395 -14.54 3.71 18.36
N ALA A 396 -15.00 2.53 17.96
CA ALA A 396 -14.12 1.44 17.52
C ALA A 396 -14.64 0.88 16.19
N LEU A 397 -13.80 0.90 15.16
CA LEU A 397 -14.14 0.51 13.79
C LEU A 397 -13.33 -0.72 13.35
N VAL A 398 -13.80 -1.36 12.28
CA VAL A 398 -12.99 -2.26 11.47
C VAL A 398 -11.67 -1.57 11.08
N ARG A 399 -10.56 -2.30 11.10
CA ARG A 399 -9.23 -1.78 10.74
C ARG A 399 -8.76 -2.44 9.45
N GLY A 400 -8.31 -1.63 8.49
CA GLY A 400 -7.85 -2.11 7.20
C GLY A 400 -8.97 -2.23 6.16
N ARG A 401 -8.63 -2.84 5.01
CA ARG A 401 -9.50 -2.92 3.84
C ARG A 401 -10.42 -4.14 3.80
N TYR A 402 -11.62 -3.96 3.27
CA TYR A 402 -12.55 -5.03 2.90
C TYR A 402 -13.37 -4.59 1.68
N THR A 403 -13.91 -5.55 0.92
CA THR A 403 -14.90 -5.28 -0.13
C THR A 403 -16.30 -5.49 0.40
N TYR A 404 -17.24 -4.66 -0.07
CA TYR A 404 -18.65 -4.82 0.22
C TYR A 404 -19.27 -5.88 -0.69
N HIS A 405 -19.71 -6.98 -0.08
CA HIS A 405 -20.47 -8.03 -0.76
C HIS A 405 -21.95 -7.90 -0.41
N HIS A 406 -22.79 -7.89 -1.44
CA HIS A 406 -24.24 -7.70 -1.34
C HIS A 406 -24.97 -8.54 -2.40
N TYR A 407 -26.31 -8.54 -2.38
CA TYR A 407 -27.13 -9.32 -3.28
C TYR A 407 -26.89 -9.00 -4.76
N MET A 408 -27.21 -9.96 -5.63
CA MET A 408 -27.15 -9.81 -7.09
C MET A 408 -25.73 -9.63 -7.67
N GLN A 409 -24.69 -9.68 -6.84
CA GLN A 409 -23.30 -9.77 -7.30
C GLN A 409 -22.98 -11.16 -7.86
N ASP A 410 -21.88 -11.26 -8.59
CA ASP A 410 -21.38 -12.50 -9.21
C ASP A 410 -22.35 -13.12 -10.23
N ASN A 411 -23.23 -12.29 -10.82
CA ASN A 411 -24.31 -12.73 -11.71
C ASN A 411 -25.21 -13.80 -11.07
N PHE A 412 -25.38 -13.75 -9.75
CA PHE A 412 -26.14 -14.74 -8.99
C PHE A 412 -27.28 -14.08 -8.21
N ASN A 413 -28.51 -14.56 -8.40
CA ASN A 413 -29.67 -14.07 -7.67
C ASN A 413 -29.83 -14.81 -6.34
N ASP A 414 -29.34 -14.16 -5.29
CA ASP A 414 -29.46 -14.60 -3.90
C ASP A 414 -30.40 -13.75 -3.05
N ASP A 415 -31.24 -12.94 -3.70
CA ASP A 415 -32.21 -12.09 -3.03
C ASP A 415 -33.17 -12.92 -2.17
N GLY A 416 -33.31 -12.50 -0.91
CA GLY A 416 -34.15 -13.14 0.11
C GLY A 416 -33.53 -14.30 0.88
N TRP A 417 -32.30 -14.75 0.57
CA TRP A 417 -31.67 -15.87 1.29
C TRP A 417 -30.15 -15.80 1.45
N GLY A 418 -29.45 -14.98 0.66
CA GLY A 418 -27.99 -14.93 0.63
C GLY A 418 -27.32 -14.08 1.71
N CYS A 419 -28.05 -13.49 2.65
CA CYS A 419 -27.55 -12.36 3.46
C CYS A 419 -26.32 -12.74 4.29
N ALA A 420 -26.36 -13.91 4.92
CA ALA A 420 -25.23 -14.45 5.69
C ALA A 420 -24.05 -14.87 4.80
N TYR A 421 -24.31 -15.37 3.59
CA TYR A 421 -23.27 -15.69 2.61
C TYR A 421 -22.49 -14.43 2.23
N ARG A 422 -23.19 -13.33 1.91
CA ARG A 422 -22.58 -12.04 1.55
C ARG A 422 -21.82 -11.39 2.71
N SER A 423 -22.36 -11.45 3.93
CA SER A 423 -21.63 -11.02 5.13
C SER A 423 -20.34 -11.82 5.33
N MET A 424 -20.39 -13.15 5.14
CA MET A 424 -19.18 -13.98 5.20
C MET A 424 -18.18 -13.65 4.08
N GLN A 425 -18.62 -13.41 2.85
CA GLN A 425 -17.74 -12.97 1.76
C GLN A 425 -17.04 -11.65 2.10
N THR A 426 -17.73 -10.73 2.77
CA THR A 426 -17.14 -9.48 3.29
C THR A 426 -16.04 -9.79 4.31
N ILE A 427 -16.28 -10.70 5.27
CA ILE A 427 -15.26 -11.15 6.24
C ILE A 427 -14.06 -11.80 5.52
N PHE A 428 -14.30 -12.68 4.54
CA PHE A 428 -13.24 -13.29 3.73
C PHE A 428 -12.39 -12.25 3.02
N SER A 429 -13.02 -11.23 2.43
CA SER A 429 -12.31 -10.16 1.77
C SER A 429 -11.37 -9.43 2.73
N TRP A 430 -11.82 -9.19 3.97
CA TRP A 430 -11.01 -8.52 4.98
C TRP A 430 -9.75 -9.32 5.32
N PHE A 431 -9.86 -10.63 5.59
CA PHE A 431 -8.70 -11.48 5.87
C PHE A 431 -7.73 -11.56 4.70
N ARG A 432 -8.22 -11.54 3.45
CA ARG A 432 -7.37 -11.45 2.26
C ARG A 432 -6.62 -10.12 2.20
N TYR A 433 -7.31 -8.99 2.35
CA TYR A 433 -6.70 -7.66 2.31
C TYR A 433 -5.71 -7.40 3.45
N GLN A 434 -5.90 -8.05 4.60
CA GLN A 434 -5.00 -7.95 5.75
C GLN A 434 -3.83 -8.93 5.65
N GLY A 435 -3.74 -9.74 4.59
CA GLY A 435 -2.62 -10.66 4.38
C GLY A 435 -2.66 -11.92 5.24
N TYR A 436 -3.72 -12.15 6.02
CA TYR A 436 -3.85 -13.36 6.83
C TYR A 436 -4.07 -14.62 6.00
N ASN A 437 -4.62 -14.49 4.78
CA ASN A 437 -4.89 -15.63 3.92
C ASN A 437 -4.88 -15.22 2.42
N THR A 438 -4.56 -16.16 1.53
CA THR A 438 -4.58 -15.99 0.06
C THR A 438 -5.73 -16.74 -0.64
N THR A 439 -6.52 -17.53 0.10
CA THR A 439 -7.70 -18.30 -0.34
C THR A 439 -8.74 -17.37 -0.95
N ASN A 440 -9.25 -17.73 -2.13
CA ASN A 440 -10.27 -16.98 -2.86
C ASN A 440 -11.57 -16.84 -2.05
N ILE A 441 -12.29 -15.76 -2.31
CA ILE A 441 -13.59 -15.54 -1.68
C ILE A 441 -14.54 -16.62 -2.22
N PRO A 442 -15.15 -17.45 -1.34
CA PRO A 442 -15.95 -18.58 -1.79
C PRO A 442 -17.32 -18.13 -2.32
N THR A 443 -17.80 -18.85 -3.32
CA THR A 443 -19.16 -18.78 -3.85
C THR A 443 -20.16 -19.41 -2.87
N HIS A 444 -21.46 -19.12 -3.03
CA HIS A 444 -22.51 -19.75 -2.21
C HIS A 444 -22.44 -21.28 -2.27
N ARG A 445 -22.10 -21.84 -3.44
CA ARG A 445 -21.99 -23.27 -3.63
C ARG A 445 -20.82 -23.86 -2.85
N GLU A 446 -19.63 -23.24 -2.90
CA GLU A 446 -18.46 -23.71 -2.14
C GLU A 446 -18.70 -23.63 -0.63
N ILE A 447 -19.45 -22.62 -0.17
CA ILE A 447 -19.88 -22.50 1.22
C ILE A 447 -20.82 -23.65 1.62
N GLN A 448 -21.80 -23.97 0.77
CA GLN A 448 -22.70 -25.10 0.99
C GLN A 448 -21.95 -26.44 0.98
N GLU A 449 -21.02 -26.63 0.04
CA GLU A 449 -20.16 -27.81 -0.05
C GLU A 449 -19.29 -27.95 1.20
N CYS A 450 -18.73 -26.86 1.72
CA CYS A 450 -18.01 -26.85 2.98
C CYS A 450 -18.87 -27.39 4.14
N LEU A 451 -20.10 -26.87 4.32
CA LEU A 451 -21.00 -27.29 5.40
C LEU A 451 -21.42 -28.76 5.28
N VAL A 452 -21.60 -29.27 4.05
CA VAL A 452 -21.85 -30.69 3.82
C VAL A 452 -20.62 -31.54 4.14
N ASN A 453 -19.44 -31.11 3.72
CA ASN A 453 -18.19 -31.86 3.90
C ASN A 453 -17.82 -32.04 5.37
N ILE A 454 -18.11 -31.05 6.23
CA ILE A 454 -17.89 -31.14 7.67
C ILE A 454 -19.02 -31.89 8.42
N GLY A 455 -20.07 -32.33 7.71
CA GLY A 455 -21.18 -33.09 8.27
C GLY A 455 -22.28 -32.25 8.96
N ASP A 456 -22.26 -30.92 8.81
CA ASP A 456 -23.26 -30.03 9.41
C ASP A 456 -24.59 -30.04 8.64
N LYS A 457 -24.55 -30.19 7.31
CA LYS A 457 -25.73 -30.19 6.43
C LYS A 457 -25.82 -31.45 5.56
N PRO A 458 -27.04 -31.87 5.15
CA PRO A 458 -27.21 -32.99 4.21
C PRO A 458 -26.74 -32.61 2.80
N THR A 459 -26.40 -33.60 1.97
CA THR A 459 -25.94 -33.39 0.58
C THR A 459 -26.91 -32.59 -0.30
N THR A 460 -28.21 -32.66 -0.01
CA THR A 460 -29.26 -31.87 -0.69
C THR A 460 -29.17 -30.37 -0.44
N PHE A 461 -28.34 -29.93 0.52
CA PHE A 461 -28.10 -28.53 0.82
C PHE A 461 -27.32 -27.82 -0.30
N ILE A 462 -26.48 -28.55 -1.04
CA ILE A 462 -25.68 -27.99 -2.14
C ILE A 462 -26.59 -27.60 -3.31
N GLY A 463 -26.47 -26.36 -3.76
CA GLY A 463 -27.33 -25.76 -4.79
C GLY A 463 -28.70 -25.33 -4.28
N SER A 464 -28.99 -25.49 -2.98
CA SER A 464 -30.24 -25.00 -2.38
C SER A 464 -30.22 -23.47 -2.22
N ARG A 465 -31.38 -22.90 -1.86
CA ARG A 465 -31.54 -21.49 -1.47
C ARG A 465 -31.79 -21.33 0.02
N GLN A 466 -31.26 -22.25 0.82
CA GLN A 466 -31.45 -22.21 2.27
C GLN A 466 -30.52 -21.17 2.90
N TRP A 467 -31.02 -20.50 3.94
CA TRP A 467 -30.25 -19.55 4.75
C TRP A 467 -29.28 -20.29 5.69
N ILE A 468 -28.22 -19.59 6.08
CA ILE A 468 -27.26 -20.02 7.10
C ILE A 468 -27.19 -18.98 8.22
N GLY A 469 -26.78 -19.40 9.43
CA GLY A 469 -26.62 -18.53 10.58
C GLY A 469 -25.16 -18.25 10.92
N SER A 470 -24.96 -17.58 12.06
CA SER A 470 -23.62 -17.22 12.57
C SER A 470 -22.75 -18.43 12.90
N THR A 471 -23.36 -19.55 13.31
CA THR A 471 -22.66 -20.80 13.63
C THR A 471 -22.10 -21.45 12.36
N GLU A 472 -22.89 -21.56 11.29
CA GLU A 472 -22.43 -22.06 10.00
C GLU A 472 -21.34 -21.16 9.40
N VAL A 473 -21.48 -19.83 9.54
CA VAL A 473 -20.43 -18.88 9.14
C VAL A 473 -19.12 -19.15 9.90
N MET A 474 -19.17 -19.36 11.22
CA MET A 474 -18.00 -19.73 12.02
C MET A 474 -17.35 -21.03 11.51
N PHE A 475 -18.13 -22.07 11.24
CA PHE A 475 -17.60 -23.35 10.73
C PHE A 475 -16.90 -23.19 9.38
N CYS A 476 -17.48 -22.40 8.47
CA CYS A 476 -16.88 -22.12 7.18
C CYS A 476 -15.60 -21.28 7.31
N LEU A 477 -15.57 -20.26 8.18
CA LEU A 477 -14.37 -19.46 8.44
C LEU A 477 -13.23 -20.33 9.00
N GLU A 478 -13.52 -21.24 9.91
CA GLU A 478 -12.53 -22.15 10.46
C GLU A 478 -12.02 -23.14 9.40
N THR A 479 -12.92 -23.75 8.64
CA THR A 479 -12.56 -24.79 7.66
C THR A 479 -11.82 -24.22 6.45
N LEU A 480 -12.29 -23.09 5.90
CA LEU A 480 -11.79 -22.54 4.64
C LEU A 480 -10.64 -21.54 4.82
N LEU A 481 -10.60 -20.81 5.96
CA LEU A 481 -9.55 -19.82 6.25
C LEU A 481 -8.61 -20.22 7.38
N GLY A 482 -8.93 -21.25 8.17
CA GLY A 482 -8.18 -21.56 9.40
C GLY A 482 -8.42 -20.53 10.51
N VAL A 483 -9.50 -19.75 10.44
CA VAL A 483 -9.81 -18.64 11.34
C VAL A 483 -10.76 -19.10 12.45
N GLN A 484 -10.32 -18.95 13.69
CA GLN A 484 -11.18 -19.15 14.86
C GLN A 484 -12.09 -17.95 15.05
N SER A 485 -13.33 -18.20 15.48
CA SER A 485 -14.30 -17.14 15.80
C SER A 485 -14.90 -17.36 17.18
N ARG A 486 -15.32 -16.27 17.82
CA ARG A 486 -16.14 -16.30 19.05
C ARG A 486 -17.60 -16.03 18.68
N ILE A 487 -18.52 -16.77 19.29
CA ILE A 487 -19.95 -16.47 19.19
C ILE A 487 -20.42 -15.72 20.44
N ILE A 488 -21.11 -14.61 20.25
CA ILE A 488 -21.93 -13.97 21.30
C ILE A 488 -23.39 -14.32 21.03
N PHE A 489 -24.08 -14.82 22.05
CA PHE A 489 -25.49 -15.18 22.02
C PHE A 489 -26.27 -14.13 22.81
N ALA A 490 -27.04 -13.30 22.13
CA ALA A 490 -27.96 -12.35 22.75
C ALA A 490 -29.39 -12.92 22.66
N ASN A 491 -30.05 -13.06 23.81
CA ASN A 491 -31.40 -13.60 23.87
C ASN A 491 -32.44 -12.61 23.33
N THR A 492 -32.14 -11.33 23.35
CA THR A 492 -33.01 -10.27 22.84
C THR A 492 -32.20 -9.19 22.13
N GLY A 493 -32.80 -8.48 21.17
CA GLY A 493 -32.14 -7.33 20.54
C GLY A 493 -31.80 -6.20 21.52
N ALA A 494 -32.55 -6.07 22.61
CA ALA A 494 -32.25 -5.11 23.67
C ALA A 494 -30.97 -5.44 24.45
N GLU A 495 -30.61 -6.72 24.56
CA GLU A 495 -29.39 -7.19 25.23
C GLU A 495 -28.11 -6.87 24.42
N LEU A 496 -28.21 -6.57 23.12
CA LEU A 496 -27.04 -6.22 22.30
C LEU A 496 -26.26 -5.02 22.84
N GLN A 497 -26.95 -4.11 23.54
CA GLN A 497 -26.31 -2.95 24.16
C GLN A 497 -25.37 -3.35 25.30
N SER A 498 -25.66 -4.40 26.06
CA SER A 498 -24.77 -4.83 27.16
C SER A 498 -23.46 -5.44 26.67
N TYR A 499 -23.40 -5.87 25.41
CA TYR A 499 -22.18 -6.40 24.78
C TYR A 499 -21.30 -5.34 24.11
N THR A 500 -21.66 -4.06 24.23
CA THR A 500 -20.90 -2.95 23.63
C THR A 500 -19.42 -2.94 24.04
N PRO A 501 -19.04 -3.17 25.32
CA PRO A 501 -17.63 -3.28 25.72
C PRO A 501 -16.88 -4.39 24.98
N GLU A 502 -17.49 -5.55 24.78
CA GLU A 502 -16.91 -6.68 24.04
C GLU A 502 -16.72 -6.36 22.56
N LEU A 503 -17.67 -5.64 21.94
CA LEU A 503 -17.54 -5.19 20.55
C LEU A 503 -16.41 -4.17 20.39
N ILE A 504 -16.30 -3.21 21.31
CA ILE A 504 -15.18 -2.25 21.35
C ILE A 504 -13.86 -3.00 21.44
N HIS A 505 -13.75 -3.93 22.40
CA HIS A 505 -12.53 -4.73 22.58
C HIS A 505 -12.18 -5.54 21.32
N HIS A 506 -13.18 -6.14 20.65
CA HIS A 506 -12.98 -6.88 19.41
C HIS A 506 -12.39 -6.01 18.30
N PHE A 507 -12.95 -4.81 18.06
CA PHE A 507 -12.44 -3.90 17.03
C PHE A 507 -11.05 -3.35 17.36
N GLN A 508 -10.77 -3.07 18.64
CA GLN A 508 -9.44 -2.61 19.08
C GLN A 508 -8.38 -3.70 18.99
N LYS A 509 -8.72 -4.96 19.31
CA LYS A 509 -7.77 -6.08 19.30
C LYS A 509 -7.61 -6.71 17.92
N HIS A 510 -8.72 -7.09 17.30
CA HIS A 510 -8.75 -7.80 16.02
C HIS A 510 -9.03 -6.84 14.86
N GLY A 511 -10.06 -6.01 14.99
CA GLY A 511 -10.44 -5.05 13.94
C GLY A 511 -11.12 -5.69 12.73
N SER A 512 -11.58 -6.94 12.83
CA SER A 512 -12.29 -7.66 11.76
C SER A 512 -13.79 -7.34 11.76
N PRO A 513 -14.49 -7.42 10.60
CA PRO A 513 -15.94 -7.32 10.54
C PRO A 513 -16.64 -8.43 11.32
N ILE A 514 -17.81 -8.13 11.88
CA ILE A 514 -18.62 -9.06 12.67
C ILE A 514 -19.91 -9.36 11.90
N MET A 515 -20.21 -10.64 11.68
CA MET A 515 -21.51 -11.04 11.14
C MET A 515 -22.51 -11.16 12.30
N ILE A 516 -23.69 -10.57 12.14
CA ILE A 516 -24.81 -10.72 13.09
C ILE A 516 -26.02 -11.34 12.38
N GLY A 517 -26.57 -12.40 12.94
CA GLY A 517 -27.77 -13.08 12.46
C GLY A 517 -28.91 -12.96 13.46
N GLY A 518 -30.12 -12.64 12.97
CA GLY A 518 -31.35 -12.60 13.76
C GLY A 518 -32.53 -13.16 12.96
N GLY A 519 -32.97 -14.36 13.30
CA GLY A 519 -33.94 -15.11 12.48
C GLY A 519 -33.36 -15.37 11.08
N VAL A 520 -34.09 -14.96 10.03
CA VAL A 520 -33.71 -15.15 8.62
C VAL A 520 -32.88 -13.99 8.04
N LEU A 521 -32.60 -12.95 8.83
CA LEU A 521 -31.85 -11.78 8.38
C LEU A 521 -30.43 -11.78 8.95
N ALA A 522 -29.49 -11.28 8.16
CA ALA A 522 -28.11 -11.09 8.60
C ALA A 522 -27.58 -9.72 8.15
N HIS A 523 -26.73 -9.12 8.99
CA HIS A 523 -26.02 -7.88 8.69
C HIS A 523 -24.54 -8.02 9.05
N THR A 524 -23.73 -7.06 8.61
CA THR A 524 -22.33 -6.98 9.02
C THR A 524 -22.13 -5.73 9.88
N ILE A 525 -21.68 -5.91 11.12
CA ILE A 525 -21.25 -4.82 11.99
C ILE A 525 -19.78 -4.55 11.70
N ILE A 526 -19.46 -3.32 11.31
CA ILE A 526 -18.11 -2.87 10.95
C ILE A 526 -17.60 -1.75 11.87
N GLY A 527 -18.35 -1.45 12.92
CA GLY A 527 -17.96 -0.51 13.96
C GLY A 527 -19.03 -0.31 15.01
N VAL A 528 -18.62 0.27 16.13
CA VAL A 528 -19.48 0.62 17.25
C VAL A 528 -19.07 1.98 17.80
N GLU A 529 -20.06 2.77 18.19
CA GLU A 529 -19.90 3.99 18.94
C GLU A 529 -20.67 3.84 20.25
N TYR A 530 -20.00 4.17 21.36
CA TYR A 530 -20.58 4.14 22.69
C TYR A 530 -20.43 5.49 23.37
N ASN A 531 -21.55 6.06 23.80
CA ASN A 531 -21.57 7.24 24.65
C ASN A 531 -21.78 6.79 26.10
N SER A 532 -20.74 6.94 26.94
CA SER A 532 -20.76 6.50 28.33
C SER A 532 -21.66 7.34 29.23
N GLU A 533 -21.87 8.62 28.90
CA GLU A 533 -22.69 9.55 29.68
C GLU A 533 -24.18 9.28 29.48
N LYS A 534 -24.60 9.07 28.23
CA LYS A 534 -26.00 8.78 27.89
C LYS A 534 -26.35 7.30 27.96
N ASN A 535 -25.33 6.44 28.08
CA ASN A 535 -25.47 5.00 27.88
C ASN A 535 -26.20 4.72 26.55
N GLU A 536 -25.68 5.28 25.46
CA GLU A 536 -26.23 5.13 24.11
C GLU A 536 -25.23 4.40 23.23
N THR A 537 -25.70 3.42 22.46
CA THR A 537 -24.87 2.67 21.50
C THR A 537 -25.38 2.89 20.09
N ARG A 538 -24.46 3.14 19.17
CA ARG A 538 -24.72 3.11 17.72
C ARG A 538 -23.84 2.06 17.06
N TYR A 539 -24.41 1.36 16.10
CA TYR A 539 -23.75 0.31 15.33
C TYR A 539 -23.54 0.80 13.91
N LEU A 540 -22.33 0.65 13.39
CA LEU A 540 -22.05 0.93 11.99
C LEU A 540 -22.35 -0.34 11.20
N ILE A 541 -23.42 -0.30 10.42
CA ILE A 541 -23.95 -1.45 9.69
C ILE A 541 -23.56 -1.36 8.22
N LEU A 542 -23.12 -2.50 7.68
CA LEU A 542 -23.01 -2.77 6.26
C LEU A 542 -24.03 -3.85 5.90
N ASP A 543 -25.06 -3.44 5.18
CA ASP A 543 -26.26 -4.22 4.91
C ASP A 543 -26.09 -5.06 3.63
N PRO A 544 -26.06 -6.40 3.70
CA PRO A 544 -25.85 -7.25 2.54
C PRO A 544 -27.06 -7.33 1.59
N HIS A 545 -28.23 -6.77 1.95
CA HIS A 545 -29.46 -6.90 1.17
C HIS A 545 -29.57 -5.89 0.01
N TYR A 546 -28.59 -5.00 -0.16
CA TYR A 546 -28.55 -4.10 -1.31
C TYR A 546 -28.50 -4.90 -2.61
N THR A 547 -29.30 -4.51 -3.60
CA THR A 547 -29.44 -5.20 -4.90
C THR A 547 -29.03 -4.34 -6.10
N GLY A 548 -28.64 -3.08 -5.84
CA GLY A 548 -28.29 -2.13 -6.89
C GLY A 548 -26.84 -2.26 -7.36
N ALA A 549 -26.44 -1.39 -8.29
CA ALA A 549 -25.06 -1.31 -8.74
C ALA A 549 -24.12 -0.79 -7.64
N ASP A 550 -22.84 -1.13 -7.72
CA ASP A 550 -21.77 -0.67 -6.81
C ASP A 550 -21.53 0.85 -6.92
N ASP A 551 -22.47 1.64 -6.38
CA ASP A 551 -22.46 3.10 -6.34
C ASP A 551 -22.36 3.59 -4.90
N ILE A 552 -21.22 4.18 -4.55
CA ILE A 552 -20.93 4.66 -3.19
C ILE A 552 -21.96 5.70 -2.72
N THR A 553 -22.43 6.56 -3.63
CA THR A 553 -23.38 7.63 -3.31
C THR A 553 -24.72 7.06 -2.85
N THR A 554 -25.22 6.03 -3.53
CA THR A 554 -26.46 5.33 -3.20
C THR A 554 -26.30 4.50 -1.94
N VAL A 555 -25.20 3.76 -1.81
CA VAL A 555 -24.91 2.89 -0.65
C VAL A 555 -24.88 3.70 0.65
N VAL A 556 -24.17 4.84 0.65
CA VAL A 556 -24.11 5.73 1.82
C VAL A 556 -25.38 6.55 1.96
N GLY A 557 -25.86 7.17 0.88
CA GLY A 557 -26.98 8.10 0.91
C GLY A 557 -28.33 7.46 1.29
N LYS A 558 -28.53 6.17 0.98
CA LYS A 558 -29.71 5.40 1.40
C LYS A 558 -29.49 4.60 2.69
N GLY A 559 -28.30 4.67 3.28
CA GLY A 559 -28.00 4.04 4.56
C GLY A 559 -27.84 2.52 4.52
N TRP A 560 -27.43 1.95 3.38
CA TRP A 560 -26.98 0.56 3.25
C TRP A 560 -25.62 0.35 3.91
N CYS A 561 -24.78 1.38 3.91
CA CYS A 561 -23.66 1.53 4.83
C CYS A 561 -23.93 2.76 5.71
N GLY A 562 -24.08 2.59 7.02
CA GLY A 562 -24.38 3.73 7.89
C GLY A 562 -24.59 3.39 9.37
N TRP A 563 -24.51 4.43 10.20
CA TRP A 563 -24.75 4.33 11.64
C TRP A 563 -26.23 4.12 11.95
N LYS A 564 -26.53 3.14 12.81
CA LYS A 564 -27.86 2.78 13.29
C LYS A 564 -27.89 2.80 14.81
N THR A 565 -28.99 3.26 15.41
CA THR A 565 -29.20 3.21 16.86
C THR A 565 -29.59 1.81 17.32
N SER A 566 -29.60 1.55 18.63
CA SER A 566 -30.07 0.28 19.20
C SER A 566 -31.49 -0.13 18.77
N ASP A 567 -32.34 0.82 18.39
CA ASP A 567 -33.71 0.54 17.90
C ASP A 567 -33.73 -0.15 16.52
N PHE A 568 -32.59 -0.22 15.83
CA PHE A 568 -32.47 -1.00 14.59
C PHE A 568 -32.71 -2.49 14.81
N TRP A 569 -32.36 -3.00 15.99
CA TRP A 569 -32.54 -4.40 16.34
C TRP A 569 -33.95 -4.65 16.87
N ASN A 570 -34.56 -5.77 16.46
CA ASN A 570 -35.84 -6.18 17.00
C ASN A 570 -35.66 -6.57 18.48
N LYS A 571 -36.31 -5.80 19.37
CA LYS A 571 -36.13 -5.90 20.82
C LYS A 571 -36.44 -7.27 21.42
N THR A 572 -37.23 -8.12 20.76
CA THR A 572 -37.61 -9.45 21.27
C THR A 572 -36.98 -10.61 20.50
N ALA A 573 -36.27 -10.34 19.40
CA ALA A 573 -35.62 -11.39 18.62
C ALA A 573 -34.28 -11.80 19.22
N HIS A 574 -33.92 -13.07 19.07
CA HIS A 574 -32.60 -13.59 19.40
C HIS A 574 -31.58 -13.20 18.32
N TYR A 575 -30.36 -12.87 18.73
CA TYR A 575 -29.26 -12.53 17.84
C TYR A 575 -27.99 -13.30 18.19
N ASN A 576 -27.32 -13.83 17.17
CA ASN A 576 -26.00 -14.43 17.29
C ASN A 576 -24.99 -13.58 16.53
N LEU A 577 -23.84 -13.31 17.13
CA LEU A 577 -22.76 -12.56 16.51
C LEU A 577 -21.55 -13.47 16.35
N CYS A 578 -21.04 -13.60 15.13
CA CYS A 578 -19.78 -14.27 14.82
C CYS A 578 -18.66 -13.24 14.76
N LEU A 579 -17.72 -13.32 15.70
CA LEU A 579 -16.58 -12.43 15.89
C LEU A 579 -15.29 -13.15 15.44
N PRO A 580 -14.82 -12.97 14.19
CA PRO A 580 -13.64 -13.67 13.67
C PRO A 580 -12.35 -13.12 14.28
N GLN A 581 -11.48 -13.98 14.77
CA GLN A 581 -10.27 -13.58 15.50
C GLN A 581 -9.04 -13.58 14.59
N THR A 582 -8.16 -12.63 14.84
CA THR A 582 -6.82 -12.58 14.23
C THR A 582 -5.80 -13.27 15.13
N ARG A 583 -4.78 -13.86 14.51
CA ARG A 583 -3.60 -14.38 15.20
C ARG A 583 -2.41 -13.46 14.92
N PRO A 584 -1.46 -13.29 15.85
CA PRO A 584 -0.23 -12.58 15.55
C PRO A 584 0.53 -13.27 14.42
N CYS A 585 0.86 -12.54 13.35
CA CYS A 585 1.71 -13.01 12.25
C CYS A 585 2.25 -11.84 11.42
N ILE A 586 3.24 -12.12 10.57
CA ILE A 586 3.95 -11.15 9.72
C ILE A 586 3.88 -11.53 8.24
#